data_AF-A0A9W9FLZ7-F1
#
_entry.id   AF-A0A9W9FLZ7-F1
#
_cell.length_a   1.000
_cell.length_b   1.000
_cell.length_c   1.000
_cell.angle_alpha   90.00
_cell.angle_beta   90.00
_cell.angle_gamma   90.00
#
_symmetry.space_group_name_H-M   'P 1'
#
loop_
_entity.id
_entity.type
_entity.pdbx_description
1 polymer ?
#
loop_
_entity_poly.entity_id
_entity_poly.type
_entity_poly.pdbx_seq_one_letter_code
_entity_poly.pdbx_strand_id
1 'polypeptide(L)'
;MVTIDSTVVDDINSLSTFLSDSGLETHLLHDTDCIVLCASAVLYAAEEIFKALGERPSLTKCLVLCGGIGHSTPMMYDAVRQHPRYSRIGDEIQGLPEARVLEWILDTFFDRSAITREGCEILVEDQSTNCGQNAIFTRNLLEKSGYDRMKTCIVIQDPTMMLRTYASFRKVFGATQPGLSLTSCPMFIPRVQLSNTSSLKYKTECVSGLWEM
;
A
#
# COMPACT_ATOMS: atom_id res chain seq x y z
N MET A 1 20.81 21.71 17.43
CA MET A 1 21.08 20.64 16.46
C MET A 1 21.13 19.33 17.22
N VAL A 2 20.25 18.38 16.90
CA VAL A 2 20.32 17.03 17.49
C VAL A 2 21.51 16.33 16.82
N THR A 3 22.48 15.89 17.62
CA THR A 3 23.57 15.05 17.11
C THR A 3 22.98 13.69 16.76
N ILE A 4 23.12 13.26 15.51
CA ILE A 4 22.66 11.95 15.08
C ILE A 4 23.73 10.94 15.47
N ASP A 5 23.42 10.08 16.41
CA ASP A 5 24.28 8.99 16.88
C ASP A 5 23.58 7.64 16.71
N SER A 6 24.22 6.57 17.19
CA SER A 6 23.67 5.21 17.11
C SER A 6 22.34 5.08 17.86
N THR A 7 22.17 5.81 18.97
CA THR A 7 20.94 5.75 19.77
C THR A 7 19.76 6.34 18.99
N VAL A 8 19.96 7.49 18.33
CA VAL A 8 18.93 8.07 17.45
C VAL A 8 18.56 7.12 16.31
N VAL A 9 19.54 6.43 15.71
CA VAL A 9 19.27 5.41 14.67
C VAL A 9 18.43 4.26 15.20
N ASP A 10 18.77 3.74 16.38
CA ASP A 10 18.04 2.63 17.01
C ASP A 10 16.61 3.03 17.38
N ASP A 11 16.40 4.25 17.86
CA ASP A 11 15.07 4.79 18.16
C ASP A 11 14.22 4.92 16.89
N ILE A 12 14.77 5.47 15.81
CA ILE A 12 14.07 5.59 14.51
C ILE A 12 13.70 4.20 13.98
N ASN A 13 14.64 3.24 14.02
CA ASN A 13 14.38 1.88 13.55
C ASN A 13 13.34 1.14 14.40
N SER A 14 13.32 1.40 15.71
CA SER A 14 12.32 0.85 16.64
C SER A 14 10.93 1.39 16.34
N LEU A 15 10.80 2.72 16.16
CA LEU A 15 9.54 3.36 15.78
C LEU A 15 9.07 2.90 14.39
N SER A 16 9.98 2.83 13.43
CA SER A 16 9.68 2.35 12.08
C SER A 16 9.12 0.92 12.11
N THR A 17 9.76 0.02 12.85
CA THR A 17 9.28 -1.36 13.02
C THR A 17 7.90 -1.40 13.67
N PHE A 18 7.67 -0.58 14.70
CA PHE A 18 6.38 -0.49 15.37
C PHE A 18 5.26 0.02 14.45
N LEU A 19 5.52 1.10 13.69
CA LEU A 19 4.53 1.69 12.77
C LEU A 19 4.22 0.78 11.58
N SER A 20 5.21 0.01 11.12
CA SER A 20 5.07 -0.88 9.98
C SER A 20 4.10 -2.02 10.23
N ASP A 21 3.81 -2.37 11.49
CA ASP A 21 2.83 -3.41 11.88
C ASP A 21 2.89 -4.64 10.96
N SER A 22 4.03 -5.33 10.95
CA SER A 22 4.28 -6.45 10.04
C SER A 22 3.53 -7.72 10.47
N GLY A 23 2.21 -7.71 10.36
CA GLY A 23 1.35 -8.88 10.63
C GLY A 23 1.60 -10.05 9.66
N LEU A 24 2.12 -9.75 8.46
CA LEU A 24 2.59 -10.69 7.47
C LEU A 24 3.92 -10.22 6.89
N GLU A 25 4.87 -11.13 6.74
CA GLU A 25 6.09 -10.88 5.98
C GLU A 25 5.81 -11.04 4.48
N THR A 26 6.38 -10.15 3.65
CA THR A 26 6.05 -10.05 2.20
C THR A 26 6.21 -11.35 1.42
N HIS A 27 7.23 -12.15 1.75
CA HIS A 27 7.48 -13.44 1.09
C HIS A 27 6.46 -14.53 1.49
N LEU A 28 5.59 -14.24 2.46
CA LEU A 28 4.53 -15.13 2.95
C LEU A 28 3.15 -14.75 2.40
N LEU A 29 3.08 -13.95 1.33
CA LEU A 29 1.83 -13.71 0.59
C LEU A 29 1.25 -15.04 0.12
N HIS A 30 0.12 -15.39 0.73
CA HIS A 30 -0.65 -16.60 0.51
C HIS A 30 -2.02 -16.23 -0.08
N ASP A 31 -2.72 -17.24 -0.59
CA ASP A 31 -4.01 -17.05 -1.21
C ASP A 31 -5.01 -16.44 -0.20
N THR A 32 -5.65 -15.34 -0.59
CA THR A 32 -6.54 -14.55 0.26
C THR A 32 -7.78 -14.14 -0.51
N ASP A 33 -8.94 -14.01 0.15
CA ASP A 33 -10.16 -13.61 -0.55
C ASP A 33 -10.06 -12.18 -1.10
N CYS A 34 -9.40 -11.29 -0.37
CA CYS A 34 -9.23 -9.89 -0.76
C CYS A 34 -7.84 -9.34 -0.41
N ILE A 35 -7.31 -8.48 -1.27
CA ILE A 35 -6.17 -7.59 -1.00
C ILE A 35 -6.66 -6.16 -1.15
N VAL A 36 -6.47 -5.33 -0.12
CA VAL A 36 -6.70 -3.89 -0.17
C VAL A 36 -5.35 -3.19 -0.24
N LEU A 37 -5.06 -2.59 -1.40
CA LEU A 37 -3.87 -1.78 -1.62
C LEU A 37 -4.22 -0.31 -1.43
N CYS A 38 -3.88 0.24 -0.26
CA CYS A 38 -3.99 1.67 -0.02
C CYS A 38 -2.84 2.40 -0.73
N ALA A 39 -3.18 3.46 -1.45
CA ALA A 39 -2.22 4.23 -2.22
C ALA A 39 -1.17 4.93 -1.34
N SER A 40 0.06 4.99 -1.85
CA SER A 40 1.20 5.68 -1.26
C SER A 40 2.07 6.27 -2.38
N ALA A 41 2.80 7.33 -2.05
CA ALA A 41 3.86 7.86 -2.91
C ALA A 41 5.06 6.91 -3.03
N VAL A 42 5.23 5.97 -2.10
CA VAL A 42 6.20 4.88 -2.26
C VAL A 42 5.57 3.76 -3.09
N LEU A 43 5.78 3.83 -4.41
CA LEU A 43 5.10 2.97 -5.40
C LEU A 43 5.52 1.49 -5.37
N TYR A 44 6.54 1.14 -4.58
CA TYR A 44 7.08 -0.22 -4.45
C TYR A 44 6.01 -1.26 -4.13
N ALA A 45 5.14 -0.99 -3.15
CA ALA A 45 4.11 -1.94 -2.74
C ALA A 45 3.12 -2.25 -3.88
N ALA A 46 2.72 -1.23 -4.64
CA ALA A 46 1.83 -1.42 -5.79
C ALA A 46 2.51 -2.23 -6.89
N GLU A 47 3.76 -1.91 -7.21
CA GLU A 47 4.54 -2.63 -8.21
C GLU A 47 4.69 -4.12 -7.86
N GLU A 48 5.05 -4.44 -6.62
CA GLU A 48 5.23 -5.83 -6.20
C GLU A 48 3.91 -6.62 -6.20
N ILE A 49 2.79 -6.00 -5.81
CA ILE A 49 1.47 -6.66 -5.86
C ILE A 49 1.02 -6.89 -7.30
N PHE A 50 1.24 -5.94 -8.21
CA PHE A 50 0.88 -6.12 -9.62
C PHE A 50 1.74 -7.21 -10.28
N LYS A 51 3.04 -7.28 -9.97
CA LYS A 51 3.89 -8.40 -10.42
C LYS A 51 3.40 -9.74 -9.87
N ALA A 52 3.20 -9.82 -8.55
CA ALA A 52 2.78 -11.06 -7.88
C ALA A 52 1.45 -11.57 -8.44
N LEU A 53 0.48 -10.69 -8.71
CA LEU A 53 -0.80 -11.08 -9.31
C LEU A 53 -0.69 -11.45 -10.80
N GLY A 54 0.24 -10.85 -11.54
CA GLY A 54 0.52 -11.25 -12.92
C GLY A 54 1.10 -12.67 -13.01
N GLU A 55 1.92 -13.06 -12.02
CA GLU A 55 2.50 -14.41 -11.91
C GLU A 55 1.54 -15.43 -11.27
N ARG A 56 0.77 -15.00 -10.27
CA ARG A 56 -0.18 -15.80 -9.49
C ARG A 56 -1.58 -15.15 -9.48
N PRO A 57 -2.33 -15.20 -10.58
CA PRO A 57 -3.64 -14.54 -10.66
C PRO A 57 -4.72 -15.16 -9.76
N SER A 58 -4.48 -16.37 -9.23
CA SER A 58 -5.31 -16.99 -8.19
C SER A 58 -5.00 -16.51 -6.77
N LEU A 59 -3.97 -15.67 -6.57
CA LEU A 59 -3.53 -15.21 -5.23
C LEU A 59 -4.65 -14.46 -4.49
N THR A 60 -5.52 -13.75 -5.22
CA THR A 60 -6.72 -13.18 -4.62
C THR A 60 -7.91 -13.20 -5.56
N LYS A 61 -9.12 -13.21 -4.98
CA LYS A 61 -10.37 -13.07 -5.73
C LYS A 61 -10.73 -11.60 -5.97
N CYS A 62 -10.17 -10.68 -5.19
CA CYS A 62 -10.45 -9.26 -5.26
C CYS A 62 -9.21 -8.44 -4.89
N LEU A 63 -8.80 -7.54 -5.78
CA LEU A 63 -7.87 -6.47 -5.49
C LEU A 63 -8.66 -5.15 -5.39
N VAL A 64 -8.59 -4.49 -4.24
CA VAL A 64 -9.11 -3.12 -4.08
C VAL A 64 -7.96 -2.13 -4.14
N LEU A 65 -8.02 -1.19 -5.09
CA LEU A 65 -7.20 0.02 -5.10
C LEU A 65 -7.92 1.08 -4.28
N CYS A 66 -7.27 1.59 -3.23
CA CYS A 66 -7.92 2.46 -2.24
C CYS A 66 -7.19 3.80 -2.07
N GLY A 67 -7.93 4.89 -2.22
CA GLY A 67 -7.46 6.26 -2.00
C GLY A 67 -8.18 7.27 -2.89
N GLY A 68 -8.82 8.26 -2.27
CA GLY A 68 -9.39 9.42 -2.97
C GLY A 68 -8.37 10.55 -3.17
N ILE A 69 -8.77 11.78 -2.88
CA ILE A 69 -7.89 12.96 -2.90
C ILE A 69 -7.63 13.42 -1.47
N GLY A 70 -6.37 13.56 -1.09
CA GLY A 70 -5.93 13.94 0.25
C GLY A 70 -4.55 14.59 0.28
N HIS A 71 -3.97 14.67 1.48
CA HIS A 71 -2.69 15.36 1.71
C HIS A 71 -1.50 14.70 1.00
N SER A 72 -1.57 13.38 0.76
CA SER A 72 -0.51 12.61 0.12
C SER A 72 -0.60 12.63 -1.41
N THR A 73 -1.71 13.11 -1.97
CA THR A 73 -1.97 13.05 -3.42
C THR A 73 -0.92 13.80 -4.25
N PRO A 74 -0.49 15.03 -3.88
CA PRO A 74 0.59 15.70 -4.60
C PRO A 74 1.92 14.92 -4.57
N MET A 75 2.24 14.29 -3.42
CA MET A 75 3.45 13.48 -3.28
C MET A 75 3.41 12.26 -4.20
N MET A 76 2.25 11.64 -4.37
CA MET A 76 2.07 10.53 -5.31
C MET A 76 2.26 10.97 -6.76
N TYR A 77 1.75 12.15 -7.14
CA TYR A 77 1.97 12.71 -8.47
C TYR A 77 3.45 12.95 -8.75
N ASP A 78 4.16 13.53 -7.78
CA ASP A 78 5.60 13.79 -7.91
C ASP A 78 6.40 12.50 -7.97
N ALA A 79 6.04 11.50 -7.14
CA ALA A 79 6.65 10.17 -7.21
C ALA A 79 6.49 9.52 -8.59
N VAL A 80 5.30 9.59 -9.19
CA VAL A 80 5.06 9.08 -10.55
C VAL A 80 5.90 9.83 -11.58
N ARG A 81 5.91 11.18 -11.55
CA ARG A 81 6.70 12.01 -12.49
C ARG A 81 8.19 11.74 -12.41
N GLN A 82 8.72 11.48 -11.21
CA GLN A 82 10.13 11.21 -10.99
C GLN A 82 10.48 9.73 -11.23
N HIS A 83 9.48 8.84 -11.35
CA HIS A 83 9.72 7.41 -11.49
C HIS A 83 10.32 7.07 -12.86
N PRO A 84 11.42 6.29 -12.93
CA PRO A 84 12.05 5.93 -14.20
C PRO A 84 11.13 5.21 -15.19
N ARG A 85 10.17 4.44 -14.67
CA ARG A 85 9.20 3.68 -15.49
C ARG A 85 7.87 4.40 -15.67
N TYR A 86 7.39 5.12 -14.65
CA TYR A 86 6.00 5.61 -14.61
C TYR A 86 5.85 7.08 -15.00
N SER A 87 6.95 7.82 -15.17
CA SER A 87 6.94 9.24 -15.56
C SER A 87 6.12 9.56 -16.82
N ARG A 88 5.93 8.58 -17.70
CA ARG A 88 5.17 8.73 -18.97
C ARG A 88 3.68 9.01 -18.79
N ILE A 89 3.10 8.74 -17.62
CA ILE A 89 1.68 9.04 -17.32
C ILE A 89 1.52 10.28 -16.42
N GLY A 90 2.60 11.03 -16.17
CA GLY A 90 2.64 12.08 -15.15
C GLY A 90 1.65 13.22 -15.37
N ASP A 91 1.33 13.52 -16.63
CA ASP A 91 0.39 14.58 -16.99
C ASP A 91 -1.06 14.10 -16.92
N GLU A 92 -1.32 12.85 -17.31
CA GLU A 92 -2.65 12.22 -17.35
C GLU A 92 -3.24 12.00 -15.96
N ILE A 93 -2.39 11.76 -14.96
CA ILE A 93 -2.85 11.46 -13.59
C ILE A 93 -3.23 12.71 -12.78
N GLN A 94 -3.02 13.91 -13.31
CA GLN A 94 -3.26 15.14 -12.56
C GLN A 94 -4.73 15.34 -12.21
N GLY A 95 -4.99 15.63 -10.94
CA GLY A 95 -6.35 15.80 -10.42
C GLY A 95 -7.11 14.50 -10.23
N LEU A 96 -6.51 13.34 -10.55
CA LEU A 96 -7.13 12.05 -10.29
C LEU A 96 -6.95 11.64 -8.81
N PRO A 97 -7.96 10.97 -8.23
CA PRO A 97 -7.81 10.23 -6.99
C PRO A 97 -6.62 9.26 -7.00
N GLU A 98 -5.99 9.06 -5.83
CA GLU A 98 -4.82 8.21 -5.67
C GLU A 98 -5.05 6.76 -6.18
N ALA A 99 -6.24 6.18 -5.93
CA ALA A 99 -6.60 4.86 -6.43
C ALA A 99 -6.71 4.80 -7.97
N ARG A 100 -7.11 5.91 -8.61
CA ARG A 100 -7.12 6.03 -10.07
C ARG A 100 -5.70 6.18 -10.62
N VAL A 101 -4.79 6.82 -9.88
CA VAL A 101 -3.36 6.82 -10.25
C VAL A 101 -2.80 5.39 -10.22
N LEU A 102 -3.11 4.60 -9.18
CA LEU A 102 -2.72 3.18 -9.15
C LEU A 102 -3.30 2.40 -10.33
N GLU A 103 -4.55 2.67 -10.71
CA GLU A 103 -5.21 2.06 -11.86
C GLU A 103 -4.50 2.40 -13.17
N TRP A 104 -4.12 3.67 -13.38
CA TRP A 104 -3.31 4.08 -14.52
C TRP A 104 -1.95 3.38 -14.58
N ILE A 105 -1.29 3.21 -13.42
CA ILE A 105 -0.03 2.45 -13.34
C ILE A 105 -0.26 1.00 -13.75
N LEU A 106 -1.29 0.35 -13.20
CA LEU A 106 -1.68 -1.02 -13.55
C LEU A 106 -1.92 -1.17 -15.06
N ASP A 107 -2.78 -0.32 -15.63
CA ASP A 107 -3.23 -0.47 -17.02
C ASP A 107 -2.18 -0.12 -18.06
N THR A 108 -1.27 0.79 -17.73
CA THR A 108 -0.25 1.26 -18.67
C THR A 108 1.00 0.37 -18.65
N PHE A 109 1.34 -0.18 -17.49
CA PHE A 109 2.64 -0.83 -17.29
C PHE A 109 2.58 -2.31 -16.94
N PHE A 110 1.40 -2.85 -16.60
CA PHE A 110 1.22 -4.25 -16.25
C PHE A 110 0.14 -4.90 -17.12
N ASP A 111 0.15 -6.24 -17.17
CA ASP A 111 -0.87 -6.99 -17.90
C ASP A 111 -2.07 -7.24 -16.99
N ARG A 112 -3.04 -6.31 -16.99
CA ARG A 112 -4.31 -6.50 -16.27
C ARG A 112 -4.98 -7.81 -16.68
N SER A 113 -4.92 -8.20 -17.95
CA SER A 113 -5.58 -9.41 -18.42
C SER A 113 -4.98 -10.66 -17.77
N ALA A 114 -3.66 -10.70 -17.60
CA ALA A 114 -2.98 -11.77 -16.85
C ALA A 114 -3.46 -11.84 -15.40
N ILE A 115 -3.61 -10.71 -14.73
CA ILE A 115 -4.11 -10.62 -13.34
C ILE A 115 -5.56 -11.13 -13.24
N THR A 116 -6.43 -10.73 -14.17
CA THR A 116 -7.87 -11.05 -14.11
C THR A 116 -8.25 -12.41 -14.70
N ARG A 117 -7.32 -13.10 -15.38
CA ARG A 117 -7.63 -14.31 -16.18
C ARG A 117 -8.25 -15.46 -15.38
N GLU A 118 -7.98 -15.53 -14.08
CA GLU A 118 -8.48 -16.54 -13.14
C GLU A 118 -9.58 -16.00 -12.21
N GLY A 119 -10.18 -14.86 -12.56
CA GLY A 119 -11.34 -14.31 -11.86
C GLY A 119 -11.03 -13.33 -10.72
N CYS A 120 -9.80 -12.83 -10.61
CA CYS A 120 -9.50 -11.70 -9.74
C CYS A 120 -10.23 -10.45 -10.24
N GLU A 121 -11.16 -9.91 -9.43
CA GLU A 121 -11.81 -8.64 -9.72
C GLU A 121 -10.95 -7.47 -9.21
N ILE A 122 -10.88 -6.39 -9.97
CA ILE A 122 -10.15 -5.17 -9.58
C ILE A 122 -11.17 -4.07 -9.32
N LEU A 123 -11.31 -3.72 -8.04
CA LEU A 123 -12.23 -2.69 -7.55
C LEU A 123 -11.46 -1.41 -7.24
N VAL A 124 -12.10 -0.25 -7.45
CA VAL A 124 -11.49 1.05 -7.20
C VAL A 124 -12.34 1.85 -6.22
N GLU A 125 -11.74 2.19 -5.08
CA GLU A 125 -12.30 3.11 -4.08
C GLU A 125 -11.55 4.44 -4.18
N ASP A 126 -12.18 5.43 -4.82
CA ASP A 126 -11.58 6.71 -5.20
C ASP A 126 -12.22 7.93 -4.51
N GLN A 127 -12.96 7.72 -3.42
CA GLN A 127 -13.72 8.77 -2.73
C GLN A 127 -13.17 9.14 -1.35
N SER A 128 -12.31 8.32 -0.76
CA SER A 128 -11.77 8.52 0.59
C SER A 128 -10.75 9.67 0.68
N THR A 129 -10.83 10.50 1.72
CA THR A 129 -9.90 11.64 1.91
C THR A 129 -8.90 11.45 3.05
N ASN A 130 -9.02 10.34 3.79
CA ASN A 130 -8.16 9.98 4.92
C ASN A 130 -8.30 8.50 5.28
N CYS A 131 -7.34 7.95 6.03
CA CYS A 131 -7.30 6.53 6.37
C CYS A 131 -8.55 5.98 7.10
N GLY A 132 -9.27 6.82 7.87
CA GLY A 132 -10.52 6.41 8.48
C GLY A 132 -11.61 6.16 7.43
N GLN A 133 -11.69 7.04 6.43
CA GLN A 133 -12.58 6.87 5.28
C GLN A 133 -12.15 5.74 4.35
N ASN A 134 -10.85 5.50 4.15
CA ASN A 134 -10.34 4.36 3.37
C ASN A 134 -11.00 3.06 3.86
N ALA A 135 -11.02 2.82 5.17
CA ALA A 135 -11.62 1.63 5.76
C ALA A 135 -13.14 1.55 5.54
N ILE A 136 -13.87 2.64 5.79
CA ILE A 136 -15.34 2.69 5.66
C ILE A 136 -15.76 2.50 4.20
N PHE A 137 -15.13 3.22 3.28
CA PHE A 137 -15.51 3.23 1.88
C PHE A 137 -15.10 1.93 1.18
N THR A 138 -13.94 1.37 1.54
CA THR A 138 -13.52 0.04 1.05
C THR A 138 -14.52 -1.03 1.49
N ARG A 139 -14.95 -1.05 2.75
CA ARG A 139 -15.98 -2.00 3.21
C ARG A 139 -17.27 -1.85 2.41
N ASN A 140 -17.77 -0.62 2.26
CA ASN A 140 -19.00 -0.36 1.51
C ASN A 140 -18.89 -0.79 0.03
N LEU A 141 -17.70 -0.61 -0.57
CA LEU A 141 -17.42 -1.06 -1.93
C LEU A 141 -17.45 -2.59 -2.02
N LEU A 142 -16.74 -3.28 -1.13
CA LEU A 142 -16.72 -4.75 -1.07
C LEU A 142 -18.13 -5.34 -0.87
N GLU A 143 -18.93 -4.76 0.03
CA GLU A 143 -20.33 -5.18 0.24
C GLU A 143 -21.17 -5.03 -1.04
N LYS A 144 -21.04 -3.89 -1.74
CA LYS A 144 -21.77 -3.63 -3.00
C LYS A 144 -21.34 -4.56 -4.13
N SER A 145 -20.08 -4.98 -4.13
CA SER A 145 -19.52 -5.91 -5.12
C SER A 145 -19.71 -7.39 -4.74
N GLY A 146 -20.41 -7.72 -3.65
CA GLY A 146 -20.71 -9.11 -3.27
C GLY A 146 -19.59 -9.84 -2.53
N TYR A 147 -18.64 -9.11 -1.95
CA TYR A 147 -17.56 -9.65 -1.10
C TYR A 147 -17.89 -9.56 0.41
N ASP A 148 -19.17 -9.50 0.77
CA ASP A 148 -19.64 -9.44 2.17
C ASP A 148 -19.32 -10.70 2.98
N ARG A 149 -18.98 -11.81 2.31
CA ARG A 149 -18.70 -13.12 2.92
C ARG A 149 -17.22 -13.54 2.94
N MET A 150 -16.31 -12.65 2.53
CA MET A 150 -14.87 -12.94 2.54
C MET A 150 -14.39 -13.34 3.94
N LYS A 151 -13.40 -14.25 3.99
CA LYS A 151 -12.83 -14.82 5.23
C LYS A 151 -11.44 -14.30 5.51
N THR A 152 -10.69 -13.92 4.48
CA THR A 152 -9.34 -13.37 4.61
C THR A 152 -9.21 -12.06 3.84
N CYS A 153 -8.56 -11.08 4.45
CA CYS A 153 -8.27 -9.81 3.80
C CYS A 153 -6.90 -9.30 4.25
N ILE A 154 -6.06 -8.96 3.28
CA ILE A 154 -4.74 -8.36 3.51
C ILE A 154 -4.85 -6.87 3.24
N VAL A 155 -4.45 -6.03 4.20
CA VAL A 155 -4.36 -4.58 4.04
C VAL A 155 -2.91 -4.20 3.84
N ILE A 156 -2.64 -3.52 2.73
CA ILE A 156 -1.32 -3.02 2.36
C ILE A 156 -1.36 -1.50 2.39
N GLN A 157 -0.36 -0.92 3.02
CA GLN A 157 -0.18 0.53 3.10
C GLN A 157 1.31 0.85 3.29
N ASP A 158 1.67 2.09 2.97
CA ASP A 158 2.88 2.75 3.42
C ASP A 158 3.27 2.35 4.86
N PRO A 159 4.51 1.86 5.09
CA PRO A 159 4.94 1.40 6.41
C PRO A 159 4.75 2.43 7.53
N THR A 160 4.91 3.72 7.24
CA THR A 160 4.74 4.80 8.24
C THR A 160 3.27 5.01 8.62
N MET A 161 2.34 4.58 7.76
CA MET A 161 0.89 4.71 7.94
C MET A 161 0.20 3.36 8.18
N MET A 162 0.94 2.24 8.22
CA MET A 162 0.37 0.90 8.24
C MET A 162 -0.43 0.66 9.54
N LEU A 163 0.19 0.86 10.71
CA LEU A 163 -0.46 0.61 12.00
C LEU A 163 -1.78 1.38 12.15
N ARG A 164 -1.79 2.69 11.83
CA ARG A 164 -3.01 3.51 11.95
C ARG A 164 -4.09 3.12 10.93
N THR A 165 -3.68 2.69 9.73
CA THR A 165 -4.60 2.23 8.69
C THR A 165 -5.21 0.90 9.11
N TYR A 166 -4.38 -0.06 9.52
CA TYR A 166 -4.84 -1.36 9.99
C TYR A 166 -5.78 -1.25 11.19
N ALA A 167 -5.48 -0.40 12.17
CA ALA A 167 -6.38 -0.15 13.30
C ALA A 167 -7.76 0.39 12.84
N SER A 168 -7.79 1.22 11.80
CA SER A 168 -9.03 1.74 11.21
C SER A 168 -9.83 0.62 10.52
N PHE A 169 -9.18 -0.23 9.73
CA PHE A 169 -9.81 -1.40 9.12
C PHE A 169 -10.32 -2.38 10.17
N ARG A 170 -9.53 -2.73 11.19
CA ARG A 170 -9.99 -3.60 12.29
C ARG A 170 -11.24 -3.07 12.98
N LYS A 171 -11.31 -1.76 13.24
CA LYS A 171 -12.49 -1.14 13.85
C LYS A 171 -13.72 -1.24 12.96
N VAL A 172 -13.58 -0.94 11.67
CA VAL A 172 -14.70 -0.93 10.71
C VAL A 172 -15.20 -2.33 10.40
N PHE A 173 -14.29 -3.25 10.08
CA PHE A 173 -14.63 -4.63 9.71
C PHE A 173 -14.98 -5.48 10.92
N GLY A 174 -14.31 -5.31 12.07
CA GLY A 174 -14.64 -6.04 13.29
C GLY A 174 -16.05 -5.76 13.82
N ALA A 175 -16.60 -4.57 13.52
CA ALA A 175 -17.97 -4.22 13.88
C ALA A 175 -19.04 -4.90 13.00
N THR A 176 -18.70 -5.28 11.77
CA THR A 176 -19.70 -5.71 10.76
C THR A 176 -19.47 -7.12 10.21
N GLN A 177 -18.26 -7.66 10.29
CA GLN A 177 -17.88 -8.97 9.75
C GLN A 177 -17.17 -9.82 10.81
N PRO A 178 -17.89 -10.31 11.83
CA PRO A 178 -17.32 -11.18 12.84
C PRO A 178 -16.75 -12.46 12.19
N GLY A 179 -15.47 -12.73 12.42
CA GLY A 179 -14.76 -13.89 11.86
C GLY A 179 -13.93 -13.62 10.61
N LEU A 180 -13.89 -12.39 10.10
CA LEU A 180 -12.88 -11.98 9.11
C LEU A 180 -11.47 -12.04 9.72
N SER A 181 -10.57 -12.76 9.07
CA SER A 181 -9.14 -12.70 9.34
C SER A 181 -8.54 -11.55 8.54
N LEU A 182 -8.34 -10.41 9.21
CA LEU A 182 -7.65 -9.26 8.65
C LEU A 182 -6.16 -9.34 8.99
N THR A 183 -5.29 -9.03 8.04
CA THR A 183 -3.83 -9.05 8.22
C THR A 183 -3.19 -7.81 7.60
N SER A 184 -2.25 -7.18 8.30
CA SER A 184 -1.44 -6.06 7.79
C SER A 184 -0.19 -6.56 7.07
N CYS A 185 0.15 -5.93 5.94
CA CYS A 185 1.36 -6.22 5.18
C CYS A 185 1.96 -4.93 4.61
N PRO A 186 2.97 -4.33 5.25
CA PRO A 186 3.59 -3.07 4.77
C PRO A 186 4.51 -3.26 3.55
N MET A 187 4.66 -4.50 3.05
CA MET A 187 5.59 -4.93 1.99
C MET A 187 7.09 -4.77 2.30
N PHE A 188 7.47 -3.90 3.22
CA PHE A 188 8.84 -3.77 3.74
C PHE A 188 8.82 -3.03 5.09
N ILE A 189 9.96 -3.05 5.80
CA ILE A 189 10.16 -2.25 7.01
C ILE A 189 11.32 -1.27 6.71
N PRO A 190 11.09 0.05 6.73
CA PRO A 190 12.16 1.01 6.51
C PRO A 190 13.15 0.95 7.66
N ARG A 191 14.44 0.87 7.33
CA ARG A 191 15.52 0.99 8.30
C ARG A 191 16.51 2.03 7.85
N VAL A 192 17.10 2.71 8.82
CA VAL A 192 18.12 3.74 8.62
C VAL A 192 19.41 3.31 9.32
N GLN A 193 20.51 3.93 8.90
CA GLN A 193 21.83 3.77 9.47
C GLN A 193 22.62 5.07 9.31
N LEU A 194 23.70 5.23 10.07
CA LEU A 194 24.64 6.33 9.87
C LEU A 194 25.43 6.14 8.57
N SER A 195 25.60 7.22 7.84
CA SER A 195 26.56 7.34 6.75
C SER A 195 27.96 7.62 7.31
N ASN A 196 28.96 7.52 6.44
CA ASN A 196 30.35 7.88 6.77
C ASN A 196 30.51 9.38 7.10
N THR A 197 29.52 10.21 6.75
CA THR A 197 29.49 11.65 7.01
C THR A 197 28.55 12.01 8.18
N SER A 198 28.18 11.03 9.02
CA SER A 198 27.29 11.21 10.17
C SER A 198 25.89 11.75 9.82
N SER A 199 25.43 11.51 8.58
CA SER A 199 24.05 11.73 8.16
C SER A 199 23.24 10.43 8.20
N LEU A 200 21.92 10.51 8.29
CA LEU A 200 21.08 9.33 8.14
C LEU A 200 21.00 8.92 6.66
N LYS A 201 21.01 7.61 6.42
CA LYS A 201 20.71 7.00 5.12
C LYS A 201 19.84 5.77 5.32
N TYR A 202 19.02 5.43 4.32
CA TYR A 202 18.32 4.15 4.34
C TYR A 202 19.30 2.97 4.28
N LYS A 203 18.98 1.94 5.05
CA LYS A 203 19.55 0.59 5.00
C LYS A 203 18.63 -0.38 4.24
N THR A 204 17.37 -0.01 4.02
CA THR A 204 16.42 -0.81 3.25
C THR A 204 16.88 -0.88 1.80
N GLU A 205 17.53 -1.99 1.46
CA GLU A 205 17.98 -2.30 0.11
C GLU A 205 16.79 -2.74 -0.76
N CYS A 206 16.93 -2.62 -2.07
CA CYS A 206 15.96 -3.07 -3.08
C CYS A 206 14.60 -2.33 -3.11
N VAL A 207 14.40 -1.30 -2.30
CA VAL A 207 13.23 -0.40 -2.38
C VAL A 207 13.67 0.96 -2.92
N SER A 208 13.06 1.39 -4.02
CA SER A 208 13.34 2.70 -4.63
C SER A 208 12.17 3.67 -4.39
N GLY A 209 12.43 4.97 -4.50
CA GLY A 209 11.41 6.00 -4.27
C GLY A 209 10.97 6.14 -2.81
N LEU A 210 11.87 5.88 -1.86
CA LEU A 210 11.64 6.15 -0.44
C LEU A 210 11.56 7.67 -0.19
N TRP A 211 11.00 8.04 0.97
CA TRP A 211 10.84 9.43 1.39
C TRP A 211 12.17 10.17 1.51
N GLU A 212 12.14 11.49 1.45
CA GLU A 212 13.33 12.30 1.79
C GLU A 212 13.63 12.20 3.30
N MET A 213 14.91 12.22 3.65
CA MET A 213 15.45 12.05 5.01
C MET A 213 15.82 13.38 5.66
#